data_AF-A0A936CR02-F1
#
_entry.id   AF-A0A936CR02-F1
#
_cell.length_a   1.000
_cell.length_b   1.000
_cell.length_c   1.000
_cell.angle_alpha   90.00
_cell.angle_beta   90.00
_cell.angle_gamma   90.00
#
_symmetry.space_group_name_H-M   'P 1'
#
loop_
_entity.id
_entity.type
_entity.pdbx_description
1 polymer ?
#
loop_
_entity_poly.entity_id
_entity_poly.type
_entity_poly.pdbx_seq_one_letter_code
_entity_poly.pdbx_strand_id
1 'polypeptide(L)'
;MFELLFQSAHYTLIKLGHDPRWLGAQLGIVSILHTHGQDLSFHPHIHCIVSGGGVTKEGNWLQSKRSKDRFIFHENDGENI
;
A
#
# COMPACT_ATOMS: atom_id res chain seq x y z
N MET A 1 -20.72 -1.10 3.32
CA MET A 1 -19.74 -0.62 4.31
C MET A 1 -18.41 -1.36 4.18
N PHE A 2 -18.31 -2.66 4.52
CA PHE A 2 -17.03 -3.38 4.48
C PHE A 2 -16.41 -3.48 3.09
N GLU A 3 -17.22 -3.71 2.06
CA GLU A 3 -16.76 -3.66 0.67
C GLU A 3 -16.09 -2.32 0.33
N LEU A 4 -16.68 -1.20 0.76
CA LEU A 4 -16.09 0.13 0.57
C LEU A 4 -14.75 0.29 1.29
N LEU A 5 -14.58 -0.30 2.49
CA LEU A 5 -13.27 -0.30 3.18
C LEU A 5 -12.22 -1.04 2.35
N PHE A 6 -12.55 -2.23 1.83
CA PHE A 6 -11.65 -2.99 0.97
C PHE A 6 -11.31 -2.20 -0.30
N GLN A 7 -12.33 -1.70 -1.01
CA GLN A 7 -12.14 -0.94 -2.24
C GLN A 7 -11.29 0.31 -2.03
N SER A 8 -11.53 1.07 -0.95
CA SER A 8 -10.78 2.28 -0.64
C SER A 8 -9.31 1.99 -0.32
N ALA A 9 -9.05 0.98 0.51
CA ALA A 9 -7.69 0.58 0.84
C ALA A 9 -6.94 0.06 -0.40
N HIS A 10 -7.59 -0.77 -1.22
CA HIS A 10 -7.00 -1.31 -2.45
C HIS A 10 -6.72 -0.19 -3.46
N TYR A 11 -7.68 0.72 -3.67
CA TYR A 11 -7.53 1.86 -4.58
C TYR A 11 -6.31 2.70 -4.22
N THR A 12 -6.17 3.10 -2.95
CA THR A 12 -5.03 3.92 -2.50
C THR A 12 -3.70 3.21 -2.72
N LEU A 13 -3.58 1.96 -2.29
CA LEU A 13 -2.32 1.20 -2.40
C LEU A 13 -1.93 0.97 -3.87
N ILE A 14 -2.87 0.58 -4.73
CA ILE A 14 -2.61 0.39 -6.17
C ILE A 14 -2.28 1.72 -6.86
N LYS A 15 -2.97 2.80 -6.50
CA LYS A 15 -2.71 4.12 -7.07
C LYS A 15 -1.29 4.58 -6.76
N LEU A 16 -0.83 4.42 -5.52
CA LEU A 16 0.55 4.76 -5.11
C LEU A 16 1.57 3.79 -5.72
N GLY A 17 1.27 2.50 -5.77
CA GLY A 17 2.13 1.48 -6.38
C GLY A 17 2.42 1.75 -7.86
N HIS A 18 1.39 2.11 -8.63
CA HIS A 18 1.55 2.40 -10.06
C HIS A 18 2.18 3.75 -10.37
N ASP A 19 2.22 4.68 -9.44
CA ASP A 19 2.86 5.98 -9.66
C ASP A 19 4.39 5.81 -9.66
N PRO A 20 5.08 6.12 -10.77
CA PRO A 20 6.54 6.01 -10.87
C PRO A 20 7.30 6.89 -9.88
N ARG A 21 6.66 7.93 -9.32
CA ARG A 21 7.24 8.76 -8.26
C ARG A 21 7.56 7.95 -7.01
N TRP A 22 6.77 6.91 -6.72
CA TRP A 22 6.95 6.07 -5.55
C TRP A 22 7.53 4.69 -5.92
N LEU A 23 6.80 3.89 -6.69
CA LEU A 23 7.22 2.54 -7.07
C LEU A 23 7.18 2.33 -8.58
N GLY A 24 6.07 2.63 -9.25
CA GLY A 24 5.89 2.38 -10.68
C GLY A 24 5.63 0.91 -11.04
N ALA A 25 5.12 0.10 -10.11
CA ALA A 25 4.85 -1.32 -10.32
C ALA A 25 3.60 -1.80 -9.58
N GLN A 26 3.01 -2.90 -10.05
CA GLN A 26 1.85 -3.55 -9.44
C GLN A 26 2.31 -4.32 -8.19
N LEU A 27 1.95 -3.82 -7.02
CA LEU A 27 2.22 -4.46 -5.74
C LEU A 27 1.23 -5.60 -5.43
N GLY A 28 1.69 -6.57 -4.65
CA GLY A 28 0.85 -7.60 -4.05
C GLY A 28 0.28 -7.12 -2.72
N ILE A 29 -1.00 -7.41 -2.48
CA ILE A 29 -1.73 -6.99 -1.27
C ILE A 29 -2.46 -8.20 -0.69
N VAL A 30 -2.30 -8.41 0.62
CA VAL A 30 -3.16 -9.29 1.42
C VAL A 30 -3.88 -8.42 2.45
N SER A 31 -5.20 -8.38 2.38
CA SER A 31 -6.05 -7.54 3.23
C SER A 31 -6.88 -8.37 4.20
N ILE A 32 -6.89 -7.99 5.47
CA ILE A 32 -7.60 -8.67 6.56
C ILE A 32 -8.53 -7.67 7.24
N LEU A 33 -9.83 -7.97 7.30
CA LEU A 33 -10.82 -7.17 8.01
C LEU A 33 -10.83 -7.55 9.49
N HIS A 34 -10.64 -6.57 10.36
CA HIS A 34 -10.94 -6.65 11.78
C HIS A 34 -12.17 -5.80 12.08
N THR A 35 -13.14 -6.35 12.80
CA THR A 35 -14.41 -5.67 13.08
C THR A 35 -14.49 -5.05 14.46
N HIS A 36 -13.63 -5.48 15.39
CA HIS A 36 -13.66 -5.05 16.80
C HIS A 36 -12.28 -4.56 17.24
N GLY A 37 -12.30 -3.56 18.12
CA GLY A 37 -11.10 -3.06 18.81
C GLY A 37 -10.71 -3.93 20.00
N GLN A 38 -9.61 -3.56 20.66
CA GLN A 38 -9.10 -4.26 21.84
C GLN A 38 -10.09 -4.27 23.02
N ASP A 39 -10.93 -3.25 23.13
CA ASP A 39 -12.00 -3.12 24.12
C ASP A 39 -13.33 -3.76 23.67
N LEU A 40 -13.32 -4.53 22.58
CA LEU A 40 -14.48 -5.14 21.93
C LEU A 40 -15.52 -4.14 21.40
N SER A 41 -15.17 -2.86 21.30
CA SER A 41 -16.00 -1.88 20.61
C SER A 41 -16.05 -2.16 19.11
N PHE A 42 -17.16 -1.82 18.46
CA PHE A 42 -17.28 -1.93 17.01
C PHE A 42 -16.36 -0.91 16.33
N HIS A 43 -15.25 -1.39 15.77
CA HIS A 43 -14.19 -0.58 15.17
C HIS A 43 -13.67 -1.26 13.89
N PRO A 44 -14.43 -1.20 12.78
CA PRO A 44 -14.04 -1.89 11.56
C PRO A 44 -12.83 -1.22 10.89
N HIS A 45 -11.75 -1.97 10.73
CA HIS A 45 -10.51 -1.55 10.07
C HIS A 45 -9.89 -2.69 9.26
N ILE A 46 -9.05 -2.37 8.28
CA ILE A 46 -8.37 -3.37 7.45
C ILE A 46 -6.86 -3.26 7.68
N HIS A 47 -6.24 -4.40 7.96
CA HIS A 47 -4.79 -4.54 7.89
C HIS A 47 -4.39 -5.01 6.49
N CYS A 48 -3.50 -4.26 5.85
CA CYS A 48 -2.95 -4.60 4.55
C CYS A 48 -1.47 -4.96 4.69
N ILE A 49 -1.11 -6.20 4.34
CA ILE A 49 0.28 -6.60 4.15
C ILE A 49 0.61 -6.40 2.68
N VAL A 50 1.62 -5.59 2.39
CA VAL A 50 2.05 -5.28 1.03
C VAL A 50 3.42 -5.87 0.75
N SER A 51 3.64 -6.28 -0.50
CA SER A 51 4.96 -6.72 -0.94
C SER A 51 5.96 -5.56 -0.95
N GLY A 52 7.23 -5.83 -0.63
CA GLY A 52 8.30 -4.82 -0.61
C GLY A 52 8.77 -4.36 -2.00
N GLY A 53 7.90 -4.41 -2.99
CA GLY A 53 8.15 -4.21 -4.42
C GLY A 53 6.90 -4.62 -5.22
N GLY A 54 7.00 -4.63 -6.54
CA GLY A 54 5.89 -4.99 -7.41
C GLY A 54 6.34 -5.49 -8.77
N VAL A 55 5.39 -5.93 -9.59
CA VAL A 55 5.63 -6.41 -10.96
C VAL A 55 5.38 -5.27 -11.95
N THR A 56 6.33 -4.99 -12.83
CA THR A 56 6.19 -3.97 -13.89
C THR A 56 5.27 -4.47 -15.00
N LYS A 57 4.89 -3.59 -15.94
CA LYS A 57 4.06 -3.97 -17.10
C LYS A 57 4.73 -5.02 -17.98
N GLU A 58 6.05 -5.05 -17.99
CA GLU A 58 6.89 -6.01 -18.71
C GLU A 58 7.03 -7.35 -17.96
N GLY A 59 6.41 -7.50 -16.80
CA GLY A 59 6.44 -8.73 -16.00
C GLY A 59 7.68 -8.87 -15.11
N ASN A 60 8.53 -7.84 -15.03
CA ASN A 60 9.75 -7.88 -14.23
C ASN A 60 9.47 -7.47 -12.78
N TRP A 61 10.20 -8.04 -11.83
CA TRP A 61 10.14 -7.59 -10.44
C TRP A 61 10.89 -6.27 -10.27
N LEU A 62 10.21 -5.28 -9.70
CA LEU A 62 10.78 -4.01 -9.27
C LEU A 62 10.79 -3.95 -7.75
N GLN A 63 11.99 -3.97 -7.19
CA GLN A 63 12.22 -3.84 -5.76
C GLN A 63 11.95 -2.39 -5.32
N SER A 64 11.19 -2.21 -4.22
CA SER A 64 11.02 -0.88 -3.62
C SER A 64 12.38 -0.33 -3.19
N LYS A 65 12.66 0.92 -3.55
CA LYS A 65 13.81 1.65 -3.03
C LYS A 65 13.56 1.92 -1.56
N ARG A 66 14.33 1.29 -0.66
CA ARG A 66 14.24 1.57 0.77
C ARG A 66 14.82 2.96 1.01
N SER A 67 13.98 3.91 1.45
CA SER A 67 14.52 5.15 2.04
C SER A 67 15.19 4.85 3.38
N LYS A 68 15.95 5.82 3.90
CA LYS A 68 16.51 5.75 5.27
C LYS A 68 15.45 5.39 6.31
N ASP A 69 14.21 5.83 6.10
CA ASP A 69 13.08 5.62 7.00
C ASP A 69 12.30 4.32 6.74
N ARG A 70 12.78 3.48 5.81
CA ARG A 70 12.22 2.14 5.50
C ARG A 70 10.79 2.13 4.99
N PHE A 71 10.30 3.23 4.41
CA PHE A 71 8.96 3.29 3.80
C PHE A 71 8.97 2.80 2.35
N ILE A 72 7.86 2.16 1.94
CA ILE A 72 7.60 1.78 0.53
C ILE A 72 7.19 2.97 -0.33
N PHE A 73 6.50 3.94 0.27
CA PHE A 73 6.17 5.24 -0.33
C PHE A 73 6.85 6.30 0.54
N HIS A 74 7.96 6.85 0.05
CA HIS A 74 8.73 7.88 0.75
C HIS A 74 8.85 9.11 -0.13
N GLU A 75 8.79 10.29 0.48
CA GLU A 75 9.07 11.54 -0.22
C GLU A 75 10.51 11.51 -0.73
N ASN A 76 10.70 11.70 -2.03
CA ASN A 76 12.05 11.86 -2.56
C ASN A 76 12.56 13.22 -2.09
N ASP A 77 13.72 13.24 -1.42
CA ASP A 77 14.38 14.40 -0.79
C ASP A 77 14.71 15.60 -1.74
N GLY A 78 14.03 15.78 -2.89
CA GLY A 78 14.42 16.74 -3.93
C GLY A 78 13.31 17.39 -4.75
N GLU A 79 12.03 17.07 -4.53
CA GLU A 79 10.93 17.83 -5.15
C GLU A 79 10.09 18.52 -4.08
N ASN A 80 10.40 19.81 -3.86
CA ASN A 80 9.60 20.70 -3.00
C ASN A 80 8.17 20.81 -3.56
N ILE A 81 7.19 20.57 -2.69
CA ILE A 81 5.80 20.99 -2.84
C ILE A 81 5.66 22.51 -2.82
#